data_AF-A0A7W7FIR8-F1
#
_entry.id   AF-A0A7W7FIR8-F1
#
_cell.length_a   1.000
_cell.length_b   1.000
_cell.length_c   1.000
_cell.angle_alpha   90.00
_cell.angle_beta   90.00
_cell.angle_gamma   90.00
#
_symmetry.space_group_name_H-M   'P 1'
#
loop_
_entity.id
_entity.type
_entity.pdbx_description
1 polymer ?
#
loop_
_entity_poly.entity_id
_entity_poly.type
_entity_poly.pdbx_seq_one_letter_code
_entity_poly.pdbx_strand_id
1 'polypeptide(L)'
;MKVVIAVDGFAGEELAERLRLDGVEVGTVVGRTAPSAATADALSAPEAAELLAVLGRADVLLLEGRPGALSAELIAACDRFAVRIVALCERTSDARRAASVGIDVRSIDDPVANLLSAAPARDDPEPTRGRVIAVWGPHGAPGRTTVAIEVACALATGSRHVALIDADSHAPSVALAAGLADEGPGFAAACRQAERGALTVSELARIAVSVGDVDVLTGLNRPGRWPELSAARVTDALEVSRSWADDVVVDVAASLERDEEIVSDLVDGPRRNAATLACLTAADSVVAVVAADPVGIARFVRAWPDVRAAIGTVPVRVVVNKTRSSVLGIDARGQIRRTLERYAGIGDVSFLPWDPKGVDAAMLAARPVAHAAPRSALATAVRRMVTENLSAQPRAVVPEPRPRALRRLARAG
;
A
#
# COMPACT_ATOMS: atom_id res chain seq x y z
N MET A 1 -35.66 -15.56 -1.42
CA MET A 1 -34.21 -15.39 -1.56
C MET A 1 -33.55 -16.25 -0.50
N LYS A 2 -32.68 -17.18 -0.91
CA LYS A 2 -31.98 -18.13 -0.05
C LYS A 2 -30.58 -17.62 0.26
N VAL A 3 -30.24 -17.55 1.53
CA VAL A 3 -28.96 -17.01 1.99
C VAL A 3 -28.21 -18.06 2.79
N VAL A 4 -26.92 -18.21 2.51
CA VAL A 4 -25.96 -18.92 3.35
C VAL A 4 -25.13 -17.89 4.09
N ILE A 5 -24.91 -18.11 5.39
CA ILE A 5 -24.14 -17.21 6.24
C ILE A 5 -22.87 -17.96 6.67
N ALA A 6 -21.71 -17.39 6.38
CA ALA A 6 -20.41 -17.88 6.77
C ALA A 6 -19.71 -16.84 7.65
N VAL A 7 -20.13 -16.78 8.91
CA VAL A 7 -19.69 -15.82 9.93
C VAL A 7 -19.51 -16.57 11.24
N ASP A 8 -18.40 -16.33 11.94
CA ASP A 8 -18.09 -17.09 13.15
C ASP A 8 -19.00 -16.73 14.34
N GLY A 9 -19.42 -17.76 15.08
CA GLY A 9 -20.02 -17.63 16.41
C GLY A 9 -21.35 -16.88 16.46
N PHE A 10 -21.55 -16.13 17.55
CA PHE A 10 -22.83 -15.47 17.87
C PHE A 10 -23.25 -14.43 16.82
N ALA A 11 -22.29 -13.74 16.19
CA ALA A 11 -22.58 -12.73 15.17
C ALA A 11 -23.30 -13.33 13.94
N GLY A 12 -22.94 -14.56 13.55
CA GLY A 12 -23.62 -15.26 12.46
C GLY A 12 -25.08 -15.60 12.78
N GLU A 13 -25.36 -16.01 14.01
CA GLU A 13 -26.72 -16.33 14.46
C GLU A 13 -27.60 -15.08 14.62
N GLU A 14 -27.05 -14.00 15.16
CA GLU A 14 -27.76 -12.72 15.26
C GLU A 14 -28.11 -12.16 13.88
N LEU A 15 -27.17 -12.24 12.92
CA LEU A 15 -27.44 -11.88 11.53
C LEU A 15 -28.52 -12.76 10.91
N ALA A 16 -28.49 -14.06 11.20
CA ALA A 16 -29.50 -15.00 10.72
C ALA A 16 -30.90 -14.68 11.27
N GLU A 17 -31.01 -14.31 12.55
CA GLU A 17 -32.25 -13.87 13.16
C GLU A 17 -32.79 -12.59 12.50
N ARG A 18 -31.93 -11.58 12.32
CA ARG A 18 -32.28 -10.34 11.61
C ARG A 18 -32.81 -10.61 10.19
N LEU A 19 -32.14 -11.49 9.44
CA LEU A 19 -32.56 -11.87 8.09
C LEU A 19 -33.92 -12.60 8.08
N ARG A 20 -34.15 -13.52 9.03
CA ARG A 20 -35.43 -14.24 9.15
C ARG A 20 -36.59 -13.32 9.51
N LEU A 21 -36.35 -12.33 10.38
CA LEU A 21 -37.36 -11.31 10.72
C LEU A 21 -37.79 -10.49 9.50
N ASP A 22 -36.87 -10.25 8.56
CA ASP A 22 -37.12 -9.58 7.28
C ASP A 22 -37.62 -10.54 6.18
N GLY A 23 -37.99 -11.78 6.53
CA GLY A 23 -38.59 -12.76 5.63
C GLY A 23 -37.61 -13.46 4.68
N VAL A 24 -36.31 -13.44 4.97
CA VAL A 24 -35.27 -14.08 4.17
C VAL A 24 -35.07 -15.53 4.59
N GLU A 25 -34.96 -16.44 3.64
CA GLU A 25 -34.74 -17.87 3.90
C GLU A 25 -33.25 -18.12 4.17
N VAL A 26 -32.88 -18.31 5.44
CA VAL A 26 -31.50 -18.65 5.82
C VAL A 26 -31.34 -20.18 5.76
N GLY A 27 -30.54 -20.66 4.81
CA GLY A 27 -30.33 -22.09 4.59
C GLY A 27 -29.42 -22.74 5.65
N THR A 28 -28.31 -22.08 5.98
CA THR A 28 -27.39 -22.52 7.04
C THR A 28 -26.52 -21.38 7.53
N VAL A 29 -26.01 -21.51 8.77
CA VAL A 29 -24.99 -20.66 9.38
C VAL A 29 -23.77 -21.54 9.67
N VAL A 30 -22.62 -21.18 9.10
CA VAL A 30 -21.37 -21.94 9.24
C VAL A 30 -20.23 -21.02 9.65
N GLY A 31 -19.14 -21.61 10.15
CA GLY A 31 -17.90 -20.88 10.41
C GLY A 31 -17.34 -20.24 9.13
N ARG A 32 -16.67 -19.10 9.25
CA ARG A 32 -16.28 -18.24 8.13
C ARG A 32 -15.40 -18.93 7.08
N THR A 33 -14.57 -19.90 7.47
CA THR A 33 -13.69 -20.62 6.56
C THR A 33 -14.30 -21.90 5.99
N ALA A 34 -15.46 -22.33 6.49
CA ALA A 34 -16.08 -23.60 6.10
C ALA A 34 -16.39 -23.68 4.59
N PRO A 35 -16.93 -22.64 3.92
CA PRO A 35 -17.16 -22.71 2.46
C PRO A 35 -15.86 -22.86 1.67
N SER A 36 -14.82 -22.10 2.02
CA SER A 36 -13.51 -22.18 1.37
C SER A 36 -12.88 -23.56 1.54
N ALA A 37 -12.92 -24.11 2.76
CA ALA A 37 -12.43 -25.46 3.05
C ALA A 37 -13.19 -26.53 2.28
N ALA A 38 -14.53 -26.43 2.23
CA ALA A 38 -15.37 -27.37 1.49
C ALA A 38 -15.09 -27.33 -0.03
N THR A 39 -14.80 -26.15 -0.60
CA THR A 39 -14.42 -26.05 -2.02
C THR A 39 -13.02 -26.56 -2.33
N ALA A 40 -12.10 -26.49 -1.35
CA ALA A 40 -10.74 -27.00 -1.51
C ALA A 40 -10.69 -28.54 -1.51
N ASP A 41 -11.51 -29.19 -0.68
CA ASP A 41 -11.62 -30.66 -0.64
C ASP A 41 -13.05 -31.12 -0.30
N ALA A 42 -13.90 -31.21 -1.33
CA ALA A 42 -15.30 -31.61 -1.20
C ALA A 42 -15.51 -33.06 -0.75
N LEU A 43 -14.48 -33.91 -0.85
CA LEU A 43 -14.54 -35.33 -0.49
C LEU A 43 -13.94 -35.60 0.89
N SER A 44 -13.33 -34.59 1.52
CA SER A 44 -12.69 -34.72 2.83
C SER A 44 -13.66 -35.12 3.95
N ALA A 45 -14.92 -34.67 3.87
CA ALA A 45 -15.92 -34.90 4.91
C ALA A 45 -17.36 -34.84 4.34
N PRO A 46 -18.31 -35.66 4.84
CA PRO A 46 -19.71 -35.59 4.45
C PRO A 46 -20.33 -34.19 4.59
N GLU A 47 -19.93 -33.46 5.63
CA GLU A 47 -20.38 -32.10 5.94
C GLU A 47 -19.96 -31.09 4.87
N ALA A 48 -18.81 -31.30 4.21
CA ALA A 48 -18.35 -30.45 3.12
C ALA A 48 -19.23 -30.59 1.88
N ALA A 49 -19.59 -31.83 1.52
CA ALA A 49 -20.49 -32.09 0.40
C ALA A 49 -21.90 -31.54 0.66
N GLU A 50 -22.41 -31.67 1.89
CA GLU A 50 -23.70 -31.10 2.29
C GLU A 50 -23.70 -29.57 2.21
N LEU A 51 -22.64 -28.92 2.71
CA LEU A 51 -22.49 -27.47 2.61
C LEU A 51 -22.47 -26.98 1.17
N LEU A 52 -21.74 -27.66 0.28
CA LEU A 52 -21.72 -27.33 -1.15
C LEU A 52 -23.09 -27.54 -1.82
N ALA A 53 -23.84 -28.56 -1.42
CA ALA A 53 -25.19 -28.79 -1.92
C ALA A 53 -26.18 -27.71 -1.47
N VAL A 54 -26.06 -27.21 -0.23
CA VAL A 54 -26.83 -26.06 0.27
C VAL A 54 -26.42 -24.78 -0.46
N LEU A 55 -25.11 -24.53 -0.59
CA LEU A 55 -24.57 -23.37 -1.29
C LEU A 55 -25.02 -23.31 -2.76
N GLY A 56 -25.01 -24.45 -3.46
CA GLY A 56 -25.47 -24.54 -4.86
C GLY A 56 -26.97 -24.25 -5.07
N ARG A 57 -27.74 -24.07 -4.00
CA ARG A 57 -29.17 -23.67 -4.03
C ARG A 57 -29.40 -22.27 -3.44
N ALA A 58 -28.34 -21.59 -3.00
CA ALA A 58 -28.42 -20.25 -2.44
C ALA A 58 -28.43 -19.19 -3.55
N ASP A 59 -28.99 -18.02 -3.24
CA ASP A 59 -28.88 -16.83 -4.08
C ASP A 59 -27.69 -15.96 -3.65
N VAL A 60 -27.42 -15.91 -2.34
CA VAL A 60 -26.34 -15.10 -1.76
C VAL A 60 -25.58 -15.88 -0.69
N LEU A 61 -24.25 -15.70 -0.69
CA LEU A 61 -23.36 -16.06 0.39
C LEU A 61 -22.91 -14.78 1.11
N LEU A 62 -23.36 -14.60 2.36
CA LEU A 62 -22.83 -13.57 3.27
C LEU A 62 -21.61 -14.15 3.98
N LEU A 63 -20.43 -13.63 3.67
CA LEU A 63 -19.14 -14.16 4.12
C LEU A 63 -18.41 -13.14 4.98
N GLU A 64 -17.96 -13.51 6.18
CA GLU A 64 -17.04 -12.67 6.96
C GLU A 64 -15.71 -12.52 6.20
N GLY A 65 -15.39 -11.32 5.73
CA GLY A 65 -14.32 -11.05 4.75
C GLY A 65 -12.90 -11.07 5.32
N ARG A 66 -12.56 -12.06 6.15
CA ARG A 66 -11.21 -12.21 6.74
C ARG A 66 -10.25 -12.97 5.81
N PRO A 67 -8.93 -12.85 6.00
CA PRO A 67 -7.96 -13.69 5.31
C PRO A 67 -8.27 -15.19 5.47
N GLY A 68 -8.27 -15.94 4.36
CA GLY A 68 -8.56 -17.38 4.34
C GLY A 68 -10.04 -17.76 4.16
N ALA A 69 -10.97 -16.83 4.36
CA ALA A 69 -12.40 -17.07 4.13
C ALA A 69 -12.77 -17.01 2.63
N LEU A 70 -12.12 -16.12 1.87
CA LEU A 70 -12.35 -15.92 0.45
C LEU A 70 -11.19 -16.53 -0.37
N SER A 71 -11.44 -17.67 -1.01
CA SER A 71 -10.48 -18.38 -1.89
C SER A 71 -10.89 -18.30 -3.36
N ALA A 72 -9.94 -18.52 -4.28
CA ALA A 72 -10.21 -18.56 -5.71
C ALA A 72 -11.16 -19.71 -6.07
N GLU A 73 -11.01 -20.85 -5.39
CA GLU A 73 -11.86 -22.03 -5.53
C GLU A 73 -13.29 -21.73 -5.11
N LEU A 74 -13.48 -20.99 -4.02
CA LEU A 74 -14.79 -20.54 -3.55
C LEU A 74 -15.44 -19.57 -4.53
N ILE A 75 -14.70 -18.55 -4.99
CA ILE A 75 -15.20 -17.59 -5.98
C ILE A 75 -15.65 -18.34 -7.25
N ALA A 76 -14.80 -19.21 -7.79
CA ALA A 76 -15.12 -19.99 -8.98
C ALA A 76 -16.31 -20.95 -8.77
N ALA A 77 -16.48 -21.50 -7.57
CA ALA A 77 -17.64 -22.32 -7.22
C ALA A 77 -18.93 -21.50 -7.18
N CYS A 78 -18.90 -20.35 -6.51
CA CYS A 78 -20.03 -19.43 -6.46
C CYS A 78 -20.42 -18.92 -7.85
N ASP A 79 -19.46 -18.58 -8.71
CA ASP A 79 -19.71 -18.19 -10.10
C ASP A 79 -20.42 -19.32 -10.88
N ARG A 80 -19.98 -20.56 -10.73
CA ARG A 80 -20.62 -21.73 -11.36
C ARG A 80 -22.03 -21.98 -10.84
N PHE A 81 -22.28 -21.72 -9.56
CA PHE A 81 -23.59 -21.86 -8.93
C PHE A 81 -24.48 -20.62 -9.11
N ALA A 82 -23.97 -19.56 -9.73
CA ALA A 82 -24.61 -18.25 -9.80
C ALA A 82 -24.99 -17.68 -8.41
N VAL A 83 -24.18 -17.97 -7.40
CA VAL A 83 -24.32 -17.46 -6.03
C VAL A 83 -23.56 -16.15 -5.92
N ARG A 84 -24.23 -15.07 -5.53
CA ARG A 84 -23.55 -13.78 -5.31
C ARG A 84 -22.86 -13.79 -3.95
N ILE A 85 -21.56 -13.51 -3.93
CA ILE A 85 -20.81 -13.33 -2.69
C ILE A 85 -20.93 -11.87 -2.23
N VAL A 86 -21.21 -11.68 -0.95
CA VAL A 86 -21.14 -10.40 -0.26
C VAL A 86 -20.18 -10.56 0.92
N ALA A 87 -19.05 -9.87 0.86
CA ALA A 87 -18.06 -9.86 1.92
C ALA A 87 -18.46 -8.84 3.00
N LEU A 88 -18.63 -9.32 4.23
CA LEU A 88 -18.88 -8.51 5.42
C LEU A 88 -17.52 -8.12 6.02
N CYS A 89 -17.11 -6.87 5.85
CA CYS A 89 -15.80 -6.39 6.26
C CYS A 89 -15.92 -5.19 7.20
N GLU A 90 -15.38 -5.33 8.42
CA GLU A 90 -15.22 -4.21 9.34
C GLU A 90 -13.93 -3.41 9.08
N ARG A 91 -12.89 -4.08 8.56
CA ARG A 91 -11.58 -3.48 8.31
C ARG A 91 -11.46 -3.03 6.86
N THR A 92 -10.93 -1.83 6.66
CA THR A 92 -10.65 -1.27 5.32
C THR A 92 -9.74 -2.18 4.49
N SER A 93 -8.77 -2.85 5.12
CA SER A 93 -7.88 -3.82 4.46
C SER A 93 -8.62 -5.02 3.88
N ASP A 94 -9.57 -5.56 4.65
CA ASP A 94 -10.38 -6.71 4.27
C ASP A 94 -11.33 -6.34 3.12
N ALA A 95 -11.97 -5.18 3.25
CA ALA A 95 -12.82 -4.59 2.22
C ALA A 95 -12.06 -4.41 0.88
N ARG A 96 -10.87 -3.82 0.92
CA ARG A 96 -10.04 -3.62 -0.29
C ARG A 96 -9.65 -4.94 -0.94
N ARG A 97 -9.26 -5.95 -0.13
CA ARG A 97 -8.91 -7.27 -0.66
C ARG A 97 -10.09 -7.92 -1.37
N ALA A 98 -11.28 -7.93 -0.76
CA ALA A 98 -12.50 -8.44 -1.41
C ALA A 98 -12.87 -7.66 -2.68
N ALA A 99 -12.82 -6.33 -2.63
CA ALA A 99 -13.10 -5.49 -3.79
C ALA A 99 -12.12 -5.70 -4.94
N SER A 100 -10.83 -5.98 -4.66
CA SER A 100 -9.79 -6.21 -5.67
C SER A 100 -10.00 -7.46 -6.53
N VAL A 101 -10.90 -8.35 -6.12
CA VAL A 101 -11.34 -9.54 -6.87
C VAL A 101 -12.81 -9.44 -7.29
N GLY A 102 -13.38 -8.23 -7.25
CA GLY A 102 -14.73 -7.95 -7.75
C GLY A 102 -15.87 -8.31 -6.79
N ILE A 103 -15.58 -8.62 -5.53
CA ILE A 103 -16.61 -8.99 -4.54
C ILE A 103 -17.23 -7.73 -3.91
N ASP A 104 -18.55 -7.75 -3.74
CA ASP A 104 -19.29 -6.68 -3.07
C ASP A 104 -18.97 -6.66 -1.57
N VAL A 105 -18.80 -5.47 -1.00
CA VAL A 105 -18.39 -5.30 0.39
C VAL A 105 -19.44 -4.51 1.16
N ARG A 106 -19.83 -5.03 2.32
CA ARG A 106 -20.82 -4.45 3.22
C ARG A 106 -20.36 -4.49 4.67
N SER A 107 -21.01 -3.71 5.52
CA SER A 107 -20.89 -3.87 6.98
C SER A 107 -21.87 -4.93 7.46
N ILE A 108 -21.51 -5.75 8.45
CA ILE A 108 -22.45 -6.69 9.09
C ILE A 108 -23.63 -5.95 9.77
N ASP A 109 -23.42 -4.69 10.14
CA ASP A 109 -24.42 -3.83 10.77
C ASP A 109 -25.32 -3.11 9.75
N ASP A 110 -25.07 -3.26 8.44
CA ASP A 110 -25.92 -2.67 7.42
C ASP A 110 -27.36 -3.21 7.52
N PRO A 111 -28.38 -2.39 7.21
CA PRO A 111 -29.75 -2.87 7.07
C PRO A 111 -29.82 -4.07 6.10
N VAL A 112 -30.68 -5.05 6.38
CA VAL A 112 -30.83 -6.26 5.55
C VAL A 112 -31.09 -5.92 4.08
N ALA A 113 -31.89 -4.89 3.82
CA ALA A 113 -32.14 -4.39 2.48
C ALA A 113 -30.84 -4.01 1.74
N ASN A 114 -29.87 -3.40 2.42
CA ASN A 114 -28.58 -3.04 1.84
C ASN A 114 -27.69 -4.26 1.63
N LEU A 115 -27.65 -5.19 2.60
CA LEU A 115 -26.91 -6.45 2.50
C LEU A 115 -27.32 -7.26 1.26
N LEU A 116 -28.62 -7.29 0.98
CA LEU A 116 -29.21 -8.11 -0.07
C LEU A 116 -29.48 -7.36 -1.37
N SER A 117 -29.36 -6.03 -1.38
CA SER A 117 -29.46 -5.24 -2.61
C SER A 117 -28.43 -5.69 -3.65
N ALA A 118 -28.84 -5.73 -4.91
CA ALA A 118 -27.87 -5.80 -6.00
C ALA A 118 -27.03 -4.53 -5.94
N ALA A 119 -25.71 -4.66 -5.99
CA ALA A 119 -24.85 -3.49 -6.06
C ALA A 119 -25.31 -2.62 -7.23
N PRO A 120 -25.50 -1.30 -7.06
CA PRO A 120 -25.72 -0.43 -8.20
C PRO A 120 -24.58 -0.68 -9.19
N ALA A 121 -24.89 -0.70 -10.49
CA ALA A 121 -23.85 -0.70 -11.52
C ALA A 121 -22.90 0.44 -11.14
N ARG A 122 -21.67 0.10 -10.77
CA ARG A 122 -20.68 1.11 -10.47
C ARG A 122 -20.51 1.87 -11.77
N ASP A 123 -20.94 3.14 -11.78
CA ASP A 123 -20.26 4.12 -12.61
C ASP A 123 -18.84 4.13 -12.05
N ASP A 124 -18.00 3.21 -12.53
CA ASP A 124 -16.61 3.14 -12.11
C ASP A 124 -16.04 4.53 -12.42
N PRO A 125 -15.68 5.33 -11.40
CA PRO A 125 -15.04 6.61 -11.68
C PRO A 125 -13.82 6.30 -12.55
N GLU A 126 -13.59 7.11 -13.59
CA GLU A 126 -12.43 6.95 -14.47
C GLU A 126 -11.21 6.62 -13.60
N PRO A 127 -10.51 5.51 -13.89
CA PRO A 127 -9.44 5.03 -13.01
C PRO A 127 -8.40 6.14 -12.87
N THR A 128 -8.41 6.80 -11.71
CA THR A 128 -7.44 7.86 -11.43
C THR A 128 -6.10 7.20 -11.22
N ARG A 129 -5.08 7.64 -11.95
CA ARG A 129 -3.71 7.18 -11.72
C ARG A 129 -3.30 7.64 -10.32
N GLY A 130 -3.08 6.67 -9.43
CA GLY A 130 -2.49 6.90 -8.12
C GLY A 130 -1.13 7.58 -8.24
N ARG A 131 -0.73 8.30 -7.19
CA ARG A 131 0.53 9.04 -7.18
C ARG A 131 1.62 8.31 -6.42
N VAL A 132 2.86 8.47 -6.87
CA VAL A 132 4.06 7.94 -6.22
C VAL A 132 4.75 9.05 -5.44
N ILE A 133 4.97 8.81 -4.15
CA ILE A 133 5.66 9.71 -3.22
C ILE A 133 6.93 9.00 -2.75
N ALA A 134 8.08 9.36 -3.33
CA ALA A 134 9.36 8.79 -2.90
C ALA A 134 9.86 9.50 -1.63
N VAL A 135 10.28 8.72 -0.64
CA VAL A 135 10.85 9.21 0.62
C VAL A 135 12.35 8.92 0.61
N TRP A 136 13.13 9.99 0.46
CA TRP A 136 14.59 9.91 0.33
C TRP A 136 15.28 10.77 1.39
N GLY A 137 16.55 10.52 1.65
CA GLY A 137 17.40 11.33 2.53
C GLY A 137 18.85 10.84 2.49
N PRO A 138 19.83 11.69 2.84
CA PRO A 138 21.24 11.34 2.72
C PRO A 138 21.65 10.27 3.76
N HIS A 139 22.86 9.74 3.61
CA HIS A 139 23.45 8.82 4.59
C HIS A 139 23.52 9.42 6.01
N GLY A 140 23.45 8.55 7.03
CA GLY A 140 23.49 8.97 8.45
C GLY A 140 22.17 8.85 9.21
N ALA A 141 21.25 8.03 8.71
CA ALA A 141 19.96 7.74 9.36
C ALA A 141 19.15 9.01 9.74
N PRO A 142 18.79 9.88 8.77
CA PRO A 142 17.94 11.03 9.04
C PRO A 142 16.51 10.65 9.44
N GLY A 143 16.14 9.36 9.34
CA GLY A 143 14.85 8.82 9.74
C GLY A 143 13.89 8.59 8.57
N ARG A 144 14.41 8.26 7.37
CA ARG A 144 13.63 8.04 6.14
C ARG A 144 12.46 7.07 6.36
N THR A 145 12.76 5.84 6.78
CA THR A 145 11.78 4.78 7.03
C THR A 145 10.71 5.19 8.03
N THR A 146 11.07 5.79 9.17
CA THR A 146 10.10 6.29 10.14
C THR A 146 9.19 7.36 9.52
N VAL A 147 9.76 8.30 8.78
CA VAL A 147 8.96 9.34 8.09
C VAL A 147 8.08 8.72 7.01
N ALA A 148 8.55 7.73 6.24
CA ALA A 148 7.77 7.05 5.21
C ALA A 148 6.55 6.33 5.79
N ILE A 149 6.75 5.57 6.89
CA ILE A 149 5.67 4.91 7.62
C ILE A 149 4.64 5.93 8.11
N GLU A 150 5.10 7.00 8.78
CA GLU A 150 4.19 8.01 9.33
C GLU A 150 3.48 8.83 8.25
N VAL A 151 4.12 9.10 7.11
CA VAL A 151 3.48 9.74 5.94
C VAL A 151 2.39 8.83 5.38
N ALA A 152 2.66 7.53 5.23
CA ALA A 152 1.65 6.57 4.76
C ALA A 152 0.46 6.50 5.73
N CYS A 153 0.70 6.39 7.04
CA CYS A 153 -0.36 6.41 8.04
C CYS A 153 -1.14 7.72 8.05
N ALA A 154 -0.49 8.86 7.84
CA ALA A 154 -1.15 10.16 7.78
C ALA A 154 -1.99 10.37 6.50
N LEU A 155 -1.61 9.74 5.39
CA LEU A 155 -2.37 9.76 4.14
C LEU A 155 -3.58 8.83 4.20
N ALA A 156 -3.49 7.74 4.96
CA ALA A 156 -4.53 6.71 5.10
C ALA A 156 -5.69 7.22 5.97
N THR A 157 -6.42 8.20 5.43
CA THR A 157 -7.60 8.81 6.06
C THR A 157 -8.82 8.68 5.15
N GLY A 158 -9.97 8.40 5.76
CA GLY A 158 -11.23 8.22 5.04
C GLY A 158 -11.17 7.02 4.09
N SER A 159 -11.60 7.21 2.85
CA SER A 159 -11.65 6.16 1.82
C SER A 159 -10.38 6.06 0.96
N ARG A 160 -9.29 6.75 1.32
CA ARG A 160 -8.05 6.75 0.52
C ARG A 160 -7.27 5.45 0.70
N HIS A 161 -6.99 4.78 -0.42
CA HIS A 161 -6.11 3.62 -0.42
C HIS A 161 -4.65 4.07 -0.43
N VAL A 162 -3.93 3.79 0.65
CA VAL A 162 -2.49 4.03 0.73
C VAL A 162 -1.70 2.72 0.72
N ALA A 163 -0.67 2.69 -0.13
CA ALA A 163 0.35 1.65 -0.15
C ALA A 163 1.69 2.20 0.33
N LEU A 164 2.45 1.40 1.09
CA LEU A 164 3.83 1.67 1.47
C LEU A 164 4.74 0.58 0.87
N ILE A 165 5.75 0.99 0.14
CA ILE A 165 6.73 0.11 -0.49
C ILE A 165 8.10 0.36 0.13
N ASP A 166 8.76 -0.69 0.60
CA ASP A 166 10.17 -0.64 0.98
C ASP A 166 11.04 -1.05 -0.21
N ALA A 167 11.64 -0.03 -0.85
CA ALA A 167 12.54 -0.18 -1.99
C ALA A 167 14.00 0.11 -1.61
N ASP A 168 14.35 0.08 -0.32
CA ASP A 168 15.73 0.25 0.12
C ASP A 168 16.56 -1.02 -0.19
N SER A 169 17.35 -0.96 -1.27
CA SER A 169 18.22 -2.06 -1.69
C SER A 169 19.47 -2.24 -0.81
N HIS A 170 19.68 -1.34 0.15
CA HIS A 170 20.83 -1.33 1.05
C HIS A 170 20.52 -1.87 2.43
N ALA A 171 19.47 -1.32 3.06
CA ALA A 171 19.09 -1.60 4.43
C ALA A 171 17.57 -1.50 4.61
N PRO A 172 16.80 -2.43 4.02
CA PRO A 172 15.35 -2.47 4.18
C PRO A 172 15.00 -2.66 5.65
N SER A 173 14.00 -1.93 6.13
CA SER A 173 13.69 -1.87 7.56
C SER A 173 12.21 -1.65 7.88
N VAL A 174 11.34 -1.46 6.88
CA VAL A 174 9.90 -1.27 7.11
C VAL A 174 9.29 -2.48 7.81
N ALA A 175 9.66 -3.70 7.37
CA ALA A 175 9.12 -4.93 7.97
C ALA A 175 9.44 -5.03 9.47
N LEU A 176 10.68 -4.74 9.86
CA LEU A 176 11.12 -4.74 11.26
C LEU A 176 10.42 -3.64 12.06
N ALA A 177 10.35 -2.43 11.52
CA ALA A 177 9.72 -1.29 12.18
C ALA A 177 8.21 -1.47 12.41
N ALA A 178 7.54 -2.23 11.53
CA ALA A 178 6.10 -2.49 11.58
C ALA A 178 5.71 -3.89 12.06
N GLY A 179 6.67 -4.69 12.58
CA GLY A 179 6.40 -6.00 13.17
C GLY A 179 5.89 -7.04 12.19
N LEU A 180 6.26 -6.92 10.92
CA LEU A 180 5.82 -7.81 9.85
C LEU A 180 6.70 -9.07 9.80
N ALA A 181 6.05 -10.23 9.67
CA ALA A 181 6.74 -11.50 9.49
C ALA A 181 7.49 -11.56 8.15
N ASP A 182 8.57 -12.35 8.09
CA ASP A 182 9.33 -12.61 6.86
C ASP A 182 8.59 -13.62 5.96
N GLU A 183 7.33 -13.33 5.61
CA GLU A 183 6.55 -14.14 4.65
C GLU A 183 6.97 -13.89 3.17
N GLY A 184 8.19 -13.38 2.97
CA GLY A 184 8.82 -13.11 1.68
C GLY A 184 8.88 -11.61 1.36
N PRO A 185 9.84 -11.19 0.51
CA PRO A 185 10.02 -9.79 0.14
C PRO A 185 8.91 -9.36 -0.84
N GLY A 186 7.84 -8.73 -0.33
CA GLY A 186 6.64 -8.38 -1.08
C GLY A 186 6.95 -7.52 -2.31
N PHE A 187 7.85 -6.53 -2.20
CA PHE A 187 8.20 -5.69 -3.33
C PHE A 187 9.05 -6.40 -4.38
N ALA A 188 9.98 -7.27 -3.96
CA ALA A 188 10.73 -8.10 -4.91
C ALA A 188 9.82 -9.11 -5.61
N ALA A 189 8.79 -9.63 -4.93
CA ALA A 189 7.78 -10.47 -5.56
C ALA A 189 6.97 -9.70 -6.61
N ALA A 190 6.55 -8.46 -6.32
CA ALA A 190 5.93 -7.58 -7.30
C ALA A 190 6.83 -7.37 -8.53
N CYS A 191 8.11 -7.00 -8.31
CA CYS A 191 9.11 -6.81 -9.37
C CYS A 191 9.28 -8.05 -10.26
N ARG A 192 9.32 -9.25 -9.69
CA ARG A 192 9.41 -10.51 -10.45
C ARG A 192 8.15 -10.80 -11.27
N GLN A 193 6.96 -10.48 -10.77
CA GLN A 193 5.73 -10.64 -11.54
C GLN A 193 5.58 -9.59 -12.63
N ALA A 194 6.06 -8.36 -12.38
CA ALA A 194 6.05 -7.28 -13.36
C ALA A 194 6.91 -7.64 -14.57
N GLU A 195 8.11 -8.19 -14.34
CA GLU A 195 8.98 -8.69 -15.41
C GLU A 195 8.31 -9.73 -16.32
N ARG A 196 7.43 -10.55 -15.75
CA ARG A 196 6.70 -11.61 -16.47
C ARG A 196 5.42 -11.10 -17.14
N GLY A 197 5.09 -9.81 -16.99
CA GLY A 197 3.82 -9.24 -17.43
C GLY A 197 2.60 -9.78 -16.68
N ALA A 198 2.80 -10.34 -15.47
CA ALA A 198 1.77 -11.02 -14.69
C ALA A 198 1.34 -10.23 -13.43
N LEU A 199 1.95 -9.07 -13.17
CA LEU A 199 1.59 -8.26 -12.01
C LEU A 199 0.25 -7.56 -12.24
N THR A 200 -0.72 -7.86 -11.37
CA THR A 200 -2.05 -7.24 -11.35
C THR A 200 -2.33 -6.57 -10.01
N VAL A 201 -3.39 -5.77 -9.95
CA VAL A 201 -3.89 -5.17 -8.69
C VAL A 201 -4.24 -6.25 -7.66
N SER A 202 -4.88 -7.34 -8.10
CA SER A 202 -5.22 -8.46 -7.21
C SER A 202 -3.97 -9.19 -6.71
N GLU A 203 -2.94 -9.34 -7.55
CA GLU A 203 -1.65 -9.91 -7.11
C GLU A 203 -0.94 -9.02 -6.09
N LEU A 204 -0.98 -7.69 -6.27
CA LEU A 204 -0.47 -6.74 -5.28
C LEU A 204 -1.22 -6.87 -3.94
N ALA A 205 -2.55 -6.93 -3.96
CA ALA A 205 -3.37 -7.12 -2.76
C ALA A 205 -3.14 -8.48 -2.06
N ARG A 206 -2.73 -9.50 -2.84
CA ARG A 206 -2.40 -10.84 -2.33
C ARG A 206 -1.07 -10.86 -1.58
N ILE A 207 -0.03 -10.20 -2.12
CA ILE A 207 1.32 -10.21 -1.53
C ILE A 207 1.55 -9.08 -0.50
N ALA A 208 0.67 -8.08 -0.46
CA ALA A 208 0.74 -7.00 0.52
C ALA A 208 0.28 -7.45 1.91
N VAL A 209 0.90 -6.86 2.93
CA VAL A 209 0.53 -7.06 4.34
C VAL A 209 -0.02 -5.75 4.90
N SER A 210 -1.19 -5.80 5.52
CA SER A 210 -1.83 -4.59 6.04
C SER A 210 -1.34 -4.22 7.45
N VAL A 211 -0.96 -2.96 7.63
CA VAL A 211 -0.55 -2.35 8.91
C VAL A 211 -1.49 -1.19 9.21
N GLY A 212 -2.54 -1.46 10.00
CA GLY A 212 -3.67 -0.54 10.10
C GLY A 212 -4.35 -0.40 8.74
N ASP A 213 -4.57 0.84 8.29
CA ASP A 213 -5.18 1.13 6.99
C ASP A 213 -4.18 1.21 5.82
N VAL A 214 -2.88 0.99 6.07
CA VAL A 214 -1.83 1.01 5.04
C VAL A 214 -1.54 -0.41 4.57
N ASP A 215 -1.52 -0.64 3.25
CA ASP A 215 -1.02 -1.90 2.70
C ASP A 215 0.48 -1.81 2.42
N VAL A 216 1.25 -2.79 2.85
CA VAL A 216 2.72 -2.74 2.81
C VAL A 216 3.28 -3.82 1.89
N LEU A 217 4.12 -3.42 0.94
CA LEU A 217 5.02 -4.32 0.22
C LEU A 217 6.40 -4.29 0.91
N THR A 218 6.71 -5.35 1.64
CA THR A 218 7.96 -5.47 2.39
C THR A 218 9.17 -5.50 1.45
N GLY A 219 10.28 -4.97 1.94
CA GLY A 219 11.54 -4.88 1.20
C GLY A 219 12.27 -6.21 1.13
N LEU A 220 13.52 -6.17 0.67
CA LEU A 220 14.35 -7.38 0.58
C LEU A 220 14.60 -7.99 1.96
N ASN A 221 14.36 -9.29 2.11
CA ASN A 221 14.70 -9.99 3.34
C ASN A 221 16.22 -10.20 3.52
N ARG A 222 16.97 -10.11 2.42
CA ARG A 222 18.45 -10.13 2.43
C ARG A 222 18.97 -9.05 1.50
N PRO A 223 19.80 -8.10 1.97
CA PRO A 223 20.34 -7.03 1.13
C PRO A 223 21.12 -7.53 -0.11
N GLY A 224 21.73 -8.72 -0.05
CA GLY A 224 22.41 -9.35 -1.18
C GLY A 224 21.51 -9.69 -2.37
N ARG A 225 20.19 -9.67 -2.22
CA ARG A 225 19.20 -9.91 -3.28
C ARG A 225 18.83 -8.64 -4.07
N TRP A 226 19.59 -7.56 -3.90
CA TRP A 226 19.38 -6.31 -4.62
C TRP A 226 19.28 -6.43 -6.16
N PRO A 227 19.89 -7.41 -6.86
CA PRO A 227 19.68 -7.57 -8.30
C PRO A 227 18.23 -7.88 -8.70
N GLU A 228 17.38 -8.29 -7.75
CA GLU A 228 15.95 -8.49 -8.00
C GLU A 228 15.20 -7.17 -8.25
N LEU A 229 15.77 -6.04 -7.83
CA LEU A 229 15.20 -4.70 -7.95
C LEU A 229 15.90 -3.90 -9.07
N SER A 230 15.92 -4.44 -10.28
CA SER A 230 16.42 -3.68 -11.44
C SER A 230 15.51 -2.48 -11.76
N ALA A 231 16.05 -1.46 -12.44
CA ALA A 231 15.29 -0.25 -12.77
C ALA A 231 13.99 -0.55 -13.53
N ALA A 232 14.03 -1.45 -14.53
CA ALA A 232 12.86 -1.81 -15.33
C ALA A 232 11.78 -2.45 -14.44
N ARG A 233 12.13 -3.46 -13.64
CA ARG A 233 11.18 -4.16 -12.77
C ARG A 233 10.55 -3.25 -11.72
N VAL A 234 11.35 -2.35 -11.14
CA VAL A 234 10.87 -1.35 -10.18
C VAL A 234 9.90 -0.38 -10.86
N THR A 235 10.24 0.11 -12.05
CA THR A 235 9.39 1.03 -12.83
C THR A 235 8.05 0.37 -13.16
N ASP A 236 8.07 -0.85 -13.69
CA ASP A 236 6.85 -1.57 -14.06
C ASP A 236 5.99 -1.90 -12.82
N ALA A 237 6.61 -2.30 -11.71
CA ALA A 237 5.91 -2.54 -10.46
C ALA A 237 5.24 -1.26 -9.91
N LEU A 238 5.91 -0.11 -9.99
CA LEU A 238 5.35 1.18 -9.60
C LEU A 238 4.18 1.59 -10.51
N GLU A 239 4.25 1.35 -11.82
CA GLU A 239 3.15 1.63 -12.74
C GLU A 239 1.89 0.84 -12.39
N VAL A 240 2.00 -0.46 -12.10
CA VAL A 240 0.84 -1.24 -11.62
C VAL A 240 0.39 -0.78 -10.23
N SER A 241 1.31 -0.41 -9.34
CA SER A 241 0.98 0.11 -8.00
C SER A 241 0.13 1.38 -8.06
N ARG A 242 0.31 2.22 -9.09
CA ARG A 242 -0.52 3.41 -9.31
C ARG A 242 -1.98 3.09 -9.64
N SER A 243 -2.26 1.90 -10.17
CA SER A 243 -3.64 1.43 -10.37
C SER A 243 -4.20 0.70 -9.15
N TRP A 244 -3.34 0.38 -8.17
CA TRP A 244 -3.72 -0.34 -6.95
C TRP A 244 -4.05 0.60 -5.80
N ALA A 245 -3.27 1.66 -5.59
CA ALA A 245 -3.44 2.59 -4.49
C ALA A 245 -3.49 4.04 -4.98
N ASP A 246 -4.29 4.87 -4.31
CA ASP A 246 -4.37 6.31 -4.55
C ASP A 246 -3.03 7.02 -4.31
N ASP A 247 -2.32 6.55 -3.28
CA ASP A 247 -1.11 7.11 -2.72
C ASP A 247 -0.11 5.96 -2.49
N VAL A 248 0.97 5.93 -3.26
CA VAL A 248 2.06 4.94 -3.16
C VAL A 248 3.28 5.63 -2.55
N VAL A 249 3.51 5.41 -1.26
CA VAL A 249 4.68 5.91 -0.54
C VAL A 249 5.83 4.91 -0.71
N VAL A 250 7.01 5.36 -1.12
CA VAL A 250 8.15 4.48 -1.38
C VAL A 250 9.36 4.90 -0.54
N ASP A 251 9.78 4.08 0.41
CA ASP A 251 11.04 4.28 1.16
C ASP A 251 12.22 3.81 0.30
N VAL A 252 13.15 4.70 -0.02
CA VAL A 252 14.26 4.41 -0.94
C VAL A 252 15.62 4.66 -0.27
N ALA A 253 16.65 3.90 -0.69
CA ALA A 253 17.99 4.01 -0.12
C ALA A 253 18.62 5.40 -0.32
N ALA A 254 19.63 5.71 0.50
CA ALA A 254 20.28 7.02 0.48
C ALA A 254 21.19 7.26 -0.74
N SER A 255 21.88 6.24 -1.24
CA SER A 255 22.87 6.42 -2.30
C SER A 255 22.21 6.71 -3.65
N LEU A 256 22.75 7.73 -4.33
CA LEU A 256 22.37 8.15 -5.68
C LEU A 256 23.49 7.93 -6.69
N GLU A 257 24.57 7.25 -6.27
CA GLU A 257 25.73 6.98 -7.11
C GLU A 257 25.29 6.16 -8.34
N ARG A 258 25.69 6.64 -9.51
CA ARG A 258 25.53 5.93 -10.78
C ARG A 258 26.86 5.22 -10.99
N ASP A 259 26.87 3.88 -10.87
CA ASP A 259 28.08 3.03 -10.94
C ASP A 259 28.80 3.14 -12.32
N GLU A 260 29.44 4.27 -12.60
CA GLU A 260 30.12 4.55 -13.89
C GLU A 260 31.59 4.93 -13.78
N GLU A 261 32.19 5.06 -12.58
CA GLU A 261 33.54 5.64 -12.54
C GLU A 261 34.68 4.66 -12.81
N ILE A 262 34.56 3.35 -12.58
CA ILE A 262 35.64 2.40 -12.89
C ILE A 262 35.08 0.99 -13.09
N VAL A 263 34.87 0.53 -14.33
CA VAL A 263 35.13 -0.85 -14.82
C VAL A 263 34.73 -0.91 -16.30
N SER A 264 35.76 -1.06 -17.12
CA SER A 264 35.73 -1.57 -18.49
C SER A 264 35.07 -2.95 -18.51
N ASP A 265 34.15 -3.18 -19.45
CA ASP A 265 33.73 -4.50 -19.99
C ASP A 265 32.40 -5.14 -19.54
N LEU A 266 31.60 -4.53 -18.65
CA LEU A 266 30.23 -5.01 -18.34
C LEU A 266 29.21 -3.86 -18.35
N VAL A 267 28.84 -3.43 -19.56
CA VAL A 267 27.85 -2.34 -19.78
C VAL A 267 26.43 -2.73 -19.29
N ASP A 268 26.15 -4.03 -19.14
CA ASP A 268 24.78 -4.55 -18.93
C ASP A 268 24.54 -5.20 -17.54
N GLY A 269 25.44 -5.02 -16.57
CA GLY A 269 25.26 -5.54 -15.21
C GLY A 269 24.17 -4.80 -14.41
N PRO A 270 23.44 -5.48 -13.49
CA PRO A 270 22.50 -4.80 -12.61
C PRO A 270 23.25 -3.82 -11.70
N ARG A 271 22.71 -2.61 -11.51
CA ARG A 271 23.28 -1.57 -10.62
C ARG A 271 22.48 -1.46 -9.35
N ARG A 272 23.12 -1.43 -8.18
CA ARG A 272 22.40 -1.52 -6.89
C ARG A 272 21.51 -0.32 -6.61
N ASN A 273 21.97 0.87 -6.99
CA ASN A 273 21.23 2.12 -6.78
C ASN A 273 20.17 2.36 -7.87
N ALA A 274 20.05 1.46 -8.85
CA ALA A 274 19.04 1.55 -9.91
C ALA A 274 17.61 1.56 -9.34
N ALA A 275 17.35 0.83 -8.25
CA ALA A 275 16.06 0.84 -7.58
C ALA A 275 15.72 2.23 -7.03
N THR A 276 16.62 2.86 -6.28
CA THR A 276 16.45 4.23 -5.76
C THR A 276 16.23 5.23 -6.89
N LEU A 277 17.05 5.18 -7.93
CA LEU A 277 16.96 6.09 -9.07
C LEU A 277 15.66 5.90 -9.86
N ALA A 278 15.21 4.67 -10.07
CA ALA A 278 13.95 4.37 -10.72
C ALA A 278 12.76 4.89 -9.92
N CYS A 279 12.73 4.65 -8.60
CA CYS A 279 11.70 5.19 -7.72
C CYS A 279 11.66 6.73 -7.72
N LEU A 280 12.83 7.39 -7.68
CA LEU A 280 12.92 8.85 -7.73
C LEU A 280 12.47 9.41 -9.08
N THR A 281 12.83 8.76 -10.18
CA THR A 281 12.43 9.16 -11.54
C THR A 281 10.93 8.99 -11.76
N ALA A 282 10.34 7.93 -11.19
CA ALA A 282 8.91 7.64 -11.28
C ALA A 282 8.04 8.44 -10.29
N ALA A 283 8.64 9.22 -9.38
CA ALA A 283 7.92 9.92 -8.33
C ALA A 283 7.18 11.17 -8.86
N ASP A 284 5.93 11.36 -8.43
CA ASP A 284 5.19 12.61 -8.66
C ASP A 284 5.56 13.68 -7.62
N SER A 285 6.07 13.26 -6.47
CA SER A 285 6.65 14.14 -5.46
C SER A 285 7.68 13.40 -4.61
N VAL A 286 8.62 14.15 -4.04
CA VAL A 286 9.66 13.61 -3.16
C VAL A 286 9.56 14.23 -1.78
N VAL A 287 9.58 13.40 -0.75
CA VAL A 287 9.79 13.81 0.65
C VAL A 287 11.27 13.62 0.96
N ALA A 288 12.01 14.73 1.03
CA ALA A 288 13.44 14.72 1.27
C ALA A 288 13.74 14.95 2.77
N VAL A 289 14.13 13.89 3.47
CA VAL A 289 14.32 13.85 4.92
C VAL A 289 15.75 14.20 5.30
N VAL A 290 15.91 15.21 6.16
CA VAL A 290 17.20 15.75 6.58
C VAL A 290 17.28 15.71 8.10
N ALA A 291 18.41 15.27 8.67
CA ALA A 291 18.59 15.35 10.12
C ALA A 291 18.88 16.80 10.56
N ALA A 292 18.24 17.25 11.64
CA ALA A 292 18.40 18.58 12.23
C ALA A 292 19.71 18.74 13.03
N ASP A 293 20.84 18.46 12.40
CA ASP A 293 22.18 18.64 12.96
C ASP A 293 23.18 19.05 11.87
N PRO A 294 24.33 19.66 12.22
CA PRO A 294 25.28 20.16 11.22
C PRO A 294 25.75 19.09 10.21
N VAL A 295 25.90 17.84 10.65
CA VAL A 295 26.34 16.73 9.77
C VAL A 295 25.23 16.36 8.79
N GLY A 296 23.99 16.23 9.27
CA GLY A 296 22.81 15.97 8.45
C GLY A 296 22.58 17.04 7.38
N ILE A 297 22.65 18.31 7.78
CA ILE A 297 22.50 19.44 6.86
C ILE A 297 23.62 19.45 5.81
N ALA A 298 24.88 19.29 6.22
CA ALA A 298 26.01 19.30 5.29
C ALA A 298 25.93 18.15 4.28
N ARG A 299 25.53 16.95 4.71
CA ARG A 299 25.33 15.80 3.80
C ARG A 299 24.19 16.05 2.82
N PHE A 300 23.09 16.62 3.28
CA PHE A 300 21.96 16.94 2.41
C PHE A 300 22.32 17.98 1.36
N VAL A 301 22.96 19.08 1.76
CA VAL A 301 23.40 20.14 0.83
C VAL A 301 24.32 19.58 -0.26
N ARG A 302 25.24 18.67 0.10
CA ARG A 302 26.14 18.03 -0.87
C ARG A 302 25.42 17.11 -1.85
N ALA A 303 24.42 16.37 -1.39
CA ALA A 303 23.66 15.43 -2.22
C ALA A 303 22.53 16.10 -3.02
N TRP A 304 22.17 17.35 -2.70
CA TRP A 304 21.05 18.05 -3.34
C TRP A 304 21.17 18.19 -4.87
N PRO A 305 22.35 18.49 -5.45
CA PRO A 305 22.51 18.52 -6.91
C PRO A 305 22.17 17.18 -7.56
N ASP A 306 22.59 16.05 -6.96
CA ASP A 306 22.33 14.71 -7.50
C ASP A 306 20.85 14.35 -7.44
N VAL A 307 20.17 14.73 -6.35
CA VAL A 307 18.71 14.61 -6.23
C VAL A 307 18.02 15.36 -7.37
N ARG A 308 18.39 16.63 -7.58
CA ARG A 308 17.82 17.45 -8.65
C ARG A 308 18.15 16.92 -10.04
N ALA A 309 19.35 16.39 -10.25
CA ALA A 309 19.72 15.73 -11.49
C ALA A 309 18.88 14.47 -11.76
N ALA A 310 18.50 13.73 -10.71
CA ALA A 310 17.66 12.53 -10.85
C ALA A 310 16.18 12.84 -11.12
N ILE A 311 15.61 13.87 -10.48
CA ILE A 311 14.16 14.11 -10.49
C ILE A 311 13.73 15.35 -11.29
N GLY A 312 14.67 16.18 -11.75
CA GLY A 312 14.38 17.42 -12.45
C GLY A 312 13.48 18.37 -11.65
N THR A 313 12.32 18.70 -12.23
CA THR A 313 11.34 19.64 -11.67
C THR A 313 10.29 19.00 -10.76
N VAL A 314 10.38 17.69 -10.50
CA VAL A 314 9.46 17.01 -9.57
C VAL A 314 9.40 17.79 -8.24
N PRO A 315 8.19 18.08 -7.71
CA PRO A 315 8.02 18.77 -6.43
C PRO A 315 8.75 18.05 -5.28
N VAL A 316 9.49 18.80 -4.47
CA VAL A 316 10.20 18.27 -3.30
C VAL A 316 9.72 18.96 -2.04
N ARG A 317 9.20 18.17 -1.10
CA ARG A 317 8.95 18.58 0.28
C ARG A 317 10.18 18.25 1.12
N VAL A 318 10.92 19.28 1.52
CA VAL A 318 12.07 19.09 2.41
C VAL A 318 11.60 19.05 3.86
N VAL A 319 11.97 17.99 4.56
CA VAL A 319 11.55 17.65 5.91
C VAL A 319 12.77 17.56 6.81
N VAL A 320 12.91 18.52 7.70
CA VAL A 320 13.96 18.56 8.69
C VAL A 320 13.50 17.78 9.93
N ASN A 321 13.98 16.56 10.06
CA ASN A 321 13.63 15.62 11.12
C ASN A 321 14.55 15.73 12.35
N LYS A 322 14.09 15.21 13.50
CA LYS A 322 14.83 15.19 14.76
C LYS A 322 15.15 16.59 15.32
N THR A 323 14.28 17.56 15.06
CA THR A 323 14.47 18.95 15.48
C THR A 323 14.43 19.07 16.99
N ARG A 324 15.51 19.61 17.57
CA ARG A 324 15.69 19.80 19.02
C ARG A 324 16.65 20.96 19.29
N SER A 325 16.41 21.70 20.38
CA SER A 325 17.24 22.84 20.78
C SER A 325 18.65 22.43 21.23
N SER A 326 18.84 21.20 21.70
CA SER A 326 20.11 20.72 22.27
C SER A 326 21.27 20.63 21.28
N VAL A 327 21.02 20.66 19.97
CA VAL A 327 22.07 20.55 18.94
C VAL A 327 22.52 21.90 18.38
N LEU A 328 21.57 22.80 18.12
CA LEU A 328 21.83 24.06 17.42
C LEU A 328 21.58 25.29 18.30
N GLY A 329 21.23 25.09 19.57
CA GLY A 329 20.96 26.15 20.53
C GLY A 329 19.71 26.96 20.18
N ILE A 330 19.80 28.27 20.42
CA ILE A 330 18.71 29.24 20.20
C ILE A 330 18.46 29.40 18.69
N ASP A 331 17.19 29.43 18.29
CA ASP A 331 16.77 29.57 16.88
C ASP A 331 17.29 28.47 15.93
N ALA A 332 17.29 27.20 16.39
CA ALA A 332 17.67 26.06 15.56
C ALA A 332 16.96 26.03 14.19
N ARG A 333 15.65 26.33 14.17
CA ARG A 333 14.85 26.34 12.94
C ARG A 333 15.28 27.45 11.97
N GLY A 334 15.51 28.67 12.45
CA GLY A 334 15.95 29.78 11.62
C GLY A 334 17.36 29.57 11.07
N GLN A 335 18.28 29.03 11.88
CA GLN A 335 19.63 28.67 11.43
C GLN A 335 19.59 27.66 10.28
N ILE A 336 18.79 26.59 10.41
CA ILE A 336 18.63 25.58 9.37
C ILE A 336 18.01 26.18 8.10
N ARG A 337 16.92 26.95 8.21
CA ARG A 337 16.30 27.64 7.06
C ARG A 337 17.30 28.49 6.31
N ARG A 338 18.05 29.36 7.00
CA ARG A 338 19.06 30.23 6.37
C ARG A 338 20.15 29.43 5.66
N THR A 339 20.54 28.28 6.20
CA THR A 339 21.57 27.42 5.61
C THR A 339 21.07 26.74 4.35
N LEU A 340 19.87 26.15 4.39
CA LEU A 340 19.27 25.48 3.24
C LEU A 340 18.91 26.46 2.13
N GLU A 341 18.42 27.65 2.47
CA GLU A 341 18.18 28.73 1.51
C GLU A 341 19.49 29.14 0.82
N ARG A 342 20.54 29.42 1.60
CA ARG A 342 21.83 29.90 1.08
C ARG A 342 22.52 28.89 0.16
N TYR A 343 22.56 27.61 0.55
CA TYR A 343 23.40 26.61 -0.13
C TYR A 343 22.63 25.68 -1.06
N ALA A 344 21.31 25.60 -0.94
CA ALA A 344 20.49 24.72 -1.75
C ALA A 344 19.28 25.42 -2.41
N GLY A 345 19.06 26.72 -2.13
CA GLY A 345 17.92 27.47 -2.66
C GLY A 345 16.58 26.98 -2.12
N ILE A 346 16.56 26.43 -0.90
CA ILE A 346 15.38 25.80 -0.30
C ILE A 346 14.85 26.69 0.84
N GLY A 347 13.78 27.42 0.55
CA GLY A 347 13.16 28.35 1.50
C GLY A 347 11.99 27.73 2.28
N ASP A 348 11.32 26.74 1.69
CA ASP A 348 10.19 26.07 2.30
C ASP A 348 10.60 24.71 2.87
N VAL A 349 10.61 24.61 4.21
CA VAL A 349 10.99 23.40 4.96
C VAL A 349 10.03 23.12 6.12
N SER A 350 9.67 21.84 6.29
CA SER A 350 8.82 21.36 7.39
C SER A 350 9.70 20.79 8.49
N PHE A 351 9.39 21.06 9.75
CA PHE A 351 10.19 20.57 10.89
C PHE A 351 9.42 19.50 11.65
N LEU A 352 10.04 18.33 11.78
CA LEU A 352 9.54 17.26 12.65
C LEU A 352 10.32 17.26 13.96
N PRO A 353 9.63 17.21 15.11
CA PRO A 353 10.26 17.28 16.43
C PRO A 353 11.03 15.99 16.75
N TRP A 354 12.05 16.12 17.60
CA TRP A 354 12.68 14.98 18.26
C TRP A 354 11.74 14.42 19.33
N ASP A 355 11.17 13.25 19.09
CA ASP A 355 10.28 12.53 20.01
C ASP A 355 10.76 11.09 20.26
N PRO A 356 11.87 10.90 20.99
CA PRO A 356 12.46 9.58 21.19
C PRO A 356 11.53 8.66 21.97
N LYS A 357 10.74 9.18 22.93
CA LYS A 357 9.80 8.36 23.70
C LYS A 357 8.71 7.74 22.82
N GLY A 358 8.12 8.54 21.92
CA GLY A 358 7.12 8.02 20.97
C GLY A 358 7.73 7.01 19.99
N VAL A 359 8.92 7.31 19.45
CA VAL A 359 9.60 6.44 18.48
C VAL A 359 10.06 5.12 19.14
N ASP A 360 10.62 5.15 20.34
CA ASP A 360 11.08 3.96 21.05
C ASP A 360 9.90 3.07 21.46
N ALA A 361 8.79 3.67 21.91
CA ALA A 361 7.56 2.92 22.19
C ALA A 361 6.99 2.24 20.94
N ALA A 362 7.05 2.91 19.79
CA ALA A 362 6.64 2.38 18.50
C ALA A 362 7.53 1.22 18.04
N MET A 363 8.85 1.37 18.16
CA MET A 363 9.82 0.32 17.83
C MET A 363 9.66 -0.90 18.74
N LEU A 364 9.47 -0.69 20.05
CA LEU A 364 9.22 -1.77 21.01
C LEU A 364 7.92 -2.52 20.70
N ALA A 365 6.87 -1.79 20.32
CA ALA A 365 5.59 -2.38 19.94
C ALA A 365 5.58 -2.93 18.50
N ALA A 366 6.65 -2.71 17.73
CA ALA A 366 6.76 -3.00 16.31
C ALA A 366 5.54 -2.49 15.52
N ARG A 367 5.17 -1.22 15.72
CA ARG A 367 4.01 -0.56 15.10
C ARG A 367 4.36 0.88 14.71
N PRO A 368 3.64 1.48 13.75
CA PRO A 368 3.75 2.92 13.47
C PRO A 368 3.62 3.77 14.74
N VAL A 369 4.32 4.91 14.79
CA VAL A 369 4.28 5.87 15.91
C VAL A 369 2.85 6.39 16.09
N ALA A 370 2.15 6.69 15.00
CA ALA A 370 0.74 7.08 15.03
C ALA A 370 -0.17 6.07 15.78
N HIS A 371 0.17 4.78 15.73
CA HIS A 371 -0.60 3.71 16.36
C HIS A 371 -0.15 3.41 17.79
N ALA A 372 1.16 3.34 18.03
CA ALA A 372 1.72 3.00 19.34
C ALA A 372 1.72 4.18 20.31
N ALA A 373 1.86 5.41 19.81
CA ALA A 373 1.88 6.64 20.58
C ALA A 373 1.01 7.72 19.91
N PRO A 374 -0.34 7.62 19.95
CA PRO A 374 -1.23 8.56 19.26
C PRO A 374 -1.04 10.04 19.63
N ARG A 375 -0.55 10.30 20.85
CA ARG A 375 -0.21 11.64 21.37
C ARG A 375 1.21 12.10 21.04
N SER A 376 1.94 11.35 20.22
CA SER A 376 3.30 11.69 19.79
C SER A 376 3.31 13.06 19.08
N ALA A 377 4.30 13.87 19.45
CA ALA A 377 4.52 15.16 18.79
C ALA A 377 5.00 14.95 17.35
N LEU A 378 5.75 13.87 17.09
CA LEU A 378 6.18 13.49 15.75
C LEU A 378 4.99 13.11 14.87
N ALA A 379 4.15 12.17 15.31
CA ALA A 379 2.98 11.73 14.54
C ALA A 379 2.02 12.91 14.24
N THR A 380 1.82 13.80 15.21
CA THR A 380 1.01 15.03 15.03
C THR A 380 1.63 15.97 13.99
N ALA A 381 2.95 16.19 14.04
CA ALA A 381 3.65 17.05 13.08
C ALA A 381 3.62 16.47 11.66
N VAL A 382 3.76 15.15 11.51
CA VAL A 382 3.66 14.48 10.21
C VAL A 382 2.26 14.60 9.62
N ARG A 383 1.20 14.34 10.41
CA ARG A 383 -0.18 14.53 9.96
C ARG A 383 -0.44 15.95 9.46
N ARG A 384 0.00 16.96 10.23
CA ARG A 384 -0.12 18.36 9.83
C ARG A 384 0.59 18.64 8.50
N MET A 385 1.84 18.20 8.36
CA MET A 385 2.62 18.37 7.13
C MET A 385 1.95 17.70 5.93
N VAL A 386 1.41 16.49 6.11
CA VAL A 386 0.69 15.77 5.03
C VAL A 386 -0.54 16.57 4.59
N THR A 387 -1.37 17.02 5.54
CA THR A 387 -2.57 17.83 5.24
C THR A 387 -2.22 19.13 4.52
N GLU A 388 -1.17 19.84 4.96
CA GLU A 388 -0.79 21.14 4.41
C GLU A 388 -0.06 21.05 3.06
N ASN A 389 0.71 19.98 2.81
CA ASN A 389 1.67 19.95 1.70
C ASN A 389 1.49 18.79 0.71
N LEU A 390 0.84 17.70 1.12
CA LEU A 390 0.71 16.51 0.29
C LEU A 390 -0.75 16.26 -0.11
N SER A 391 -1.75 16.52 0.72
CA SER A 391 -3.14 16.13 0.41
C SER A 391 -3.81 16.85 -0.77
N ALA A 392 -3.29 18.01 -1.18
CA ALA A 392 -3.90 18.92 -2.16
C ALA A 392 -3.37 18.83 -3.60
N GLN A 393 -2.45 17.91 -3.92
CA GLN A 393 -1.92 17.81 -5.28
C GLN A 393 -2.93 17.11 -6.21
N PRO A 394 -3.26 17.70 -7.38
CA PRO A 394 -4.23 17.13 -8.31
C PRO A 394 -3.76 15.78 -8.86
N ARG A 395 -4.68 14.81 -8.89
CA ARG A 395 -4.44 13.48 -9.48
C ARG A 395 -4.43 13.60 -11.00
N ALA A 396 -3.52 12.88 -11.65
CA ALA A 396 -3.53 12.74 -13.09
C ALA A 396 -4.69 11.82 -13.50
N VAL A 397 -5.61 12.34 -14.32
CA VAL A 397 -6.62 11.51 -14.99
C VAL A 397 -5.93 10.72 -16.09
N VAL A 398 -6.16 9.41 -16.15
CA VAL A 398 -5.66 8.58 -17.26
C VAL A 398 -6.51 8.91 -18.49
N PRO A 399 -5.93 9.41 -19.60
CA PRO A 399 -6.70 9.60 -20.81
C PRO A 399 -7.13 8.24 -21.35
N GLU A 400 -8.42 8.08 -21.68
CA GLU A 400 -8.95 6.84 -22.27
C GLU A 400 -8.12 6.40 -23.49
N PRO A 401 -7.70 5.13 -23.57
CA PRO A 401 -7.18 4.58 -24.80
C PRO A 401 -8.31 4.53 -25.83
N ARG A 402 -8.25 5.43 -26.82
CA ARG A 402 -9.20 5.43 -27.95
C ARG A 402 -9.30 4.03 -28.53
N PRO A 403 -10.50 3.43 -28.63
CA PRO A 403 -10.65 2.09 -29.18
C PRO A 403 -10.12 2.08 -30.60
N ARG A 404 -9.09 1.25 -30.84
CA ARG A 404 -8.60 0.95 -32.19
C ARG A 404 -9.74 0.31 -32.95
N ALA A 405 -10.40 1.09 -33.81
CA ALA A 405 -11.40 0.59 -34.73
C ALA A 405 -10.77 -0.51 -35.58
N LEU A 406 -11.14 -1.77 -35.28
CA LEU A 406 -10.95 -2.90 -36.18
C LEU A 406 -11.79 -2.62 -37.43
N ARG A 407 -11.20 -1.94 -38.42
CA ARG A 407 -11.73 -1.87 -39.77
C ARG A 407 -11.72 -3.29 -40.33
N ARG A 408 -12.88 -3.95 -40.27
CA ARG A 408 -13.22 -5.10 -41.11
C ARG A 408 -12.99 -4.71 -42.57
N LEU A 409 -11.96 -5.31 -43.18
CA LEU A 409 -11.92 -5.52 -44.61
C LEU A 409 -12.99 -6.55 -44.95
N ALA A 410 -14.18 -6.06 -45.29
CA ALA A 410 -15.18 -6.79 -46.05
C ALA A 410 -15.66 -5.84 -47.14
N ARG A 411 -14.93 -5.84 -48.27
CA ARG A 411 -15.37 -5.52 -49.65
C ARG A 411 -14.14 -5.33 -50.55
N ALA A 412 -13.73 -6.42 -51.20
CA ALA A 412 -13.25 -6.48 -52.59
C ALA A 412 -12.67 -7.89 -52.81
N GLY A 413 -13.33 -8.69 -53.64
CA GLY A 413 -13.00 -10.09 -53.94
C GLY A 413 -14.27 -10.88 -54.13
#